data_AF-A0A554LQ02-F1
#
_entry.id   AF-A0A554LQ02-F1
#
_cell.length_a   1.000
_cell.length_b   1.000
_cell.length_c   1.000
_cell.angle_alpha   90.00
_cell.angle_beta   90.00
_cell.angle_gamma   90.00
#
_symmetry.space_group_name_H-M   'P 1'
#
loop_
_entity.id
_entity.type
_entity.pdbx_description
1 polymer ?
#
loop_
_entity_poly.entity_id
_entity_poly.type
_entity_poly.pdbx_seq_one_letter_code
_entity_poly.pdbx_strand_id
1 'polypeptide(L)'
;MTQKEILKNLSYLSKTIQPRGEWKEGLRNNLFRQLESSSISASEEAGLFIGQNSGGAGGDFALINVFFGFYHRLLQPVAIALFLISFVGLNSLGLALAKDSLPGSFLYNYKKINEKISLNLIQNTERRISLKSSFAAQRLKEFSQLAKRGEKEKIYLSVNDFQENLNDISISFAKIGRAGKTEDLVKLAFILDAQTAEYEKILNQTNKEVDLEKETKEKVYNALEKSDKTGTEALKVVIREYENKEVEISKDELTLRLRDKIARAENKFADLGDLPVMDNKDNKIEEAKKTLVQAKDYLAEGSFSMALEKIEESRKISQNETEAENEEILKQPLKQVQDDNIGSHDDSGKDGIASSLPAVAPRNDSAENNQNDNKEEKFQKNKGDFQIDLIKENKKQQGFFGGLIKTK
;
A
#
# COMPACT_ATOMS: atom_id res chain seq x y z
N MET A 1 18.48 -29.48 19.41
CA MET A 1 17.19 -28.91 19.84
C MET A 1 16.48 -28.41 18.59
N THR A 2 15.29 -28.93 18.30
CA THR A 2 14.58 -28.64 17.04
C THR A 2 13.71 -27.38 17.16
N GLN A 3 13.43 -26.70 16.05
CA GLN A 3 12.59 -25.49 16.02
C GLN A 3 11.21 -25.71 16.67
N LYS A 4 10.68 -26.93 16.54
CA LYS A 4 9.42 -27.37 17.16
C LYS A 4 9.50 -27.41 18.68
N GLU A 5 10.64 -27.78 19.25
CA GLU A 5 10.89 -27.77 20.70
C GLU A 5 11.01 -26.33 21.23
N ILE A 6 11.65 -25.43 20.48
CA ILE A 6 11.79 -24.01 20.87
C ILE A 6 10.42 -23.33 20.92
N LEU A 7 9.57 -23.52 19.91
CA LEU A 7 8.22 -22.94 19.88
C LEU A 7 7.32 -23.51 20.98
N LYS A 8 7.44 -24.80 21.28
CA LYS A 8 6.71 -25.44 22.39
C LYS A 8 7.15 -24.86 23.74
N ASN A 9 8.44 -24.62 23.93
CA ASN A 9 8.98 -24.02 25.16
C ASN A 9 8.58 -22.55 25.30
N LEU A 10 8.57 -21.76 24.22
CA LEU A 10 8.13 -20.36 24.25
C LEU A 10 6.62 -20.25 24.54
N SER A 11 5.80 -21.12 23.97
CA SER A 11 4.36 -21.16 24.27
C SER A 11 4.08 -21.57 25.72
N TYR A 12 4.92 -22.44 26.30
CA TYR A 12 4.78 -22.83 27.69
C TYR A 12 5.17 -21.68 28.63
N LEU A 13 6.27 -20.97 28.31
CA LEU A 13 6.73 -19.82 29.07
C LEU A 13 5.72 -18.65 29.04
N SER A 14 5.11 -18.36 27.88
CA SER A 14 4.14 -17.26 27.78
C SER A 14 2.84 -17.52 28.54
N LYS A 15 2.42 -18.79 28.68
CA LYS A 15 1.26 -19.19 29.49
C LYS A 15 1.56 -19.22 30.98
N THR A 16 2.79 -19.54 31.35
CA THR A 16 3.18 -19.72 32.76
C THR A 16 3.63 -18.41 33.40
N ILE A 17 4.26 -17.54 32.62
CA ILE A 17 4.79 -16.26 33.12
C ILE A 17 3.79 -15.16 32.77
N GLN A 18 2.80 -14.95 33.64
CA GLN A 18 2.08 -13.69 33.63
C GLN A 18 3.05 -12.57 34.05
N PRO A 19 3.13 -11.45 33.32
CA PRO A 19 3.98 -10.34 33.72
C PRO A 19 3.50 -9.85 35.09
N ARG A 20 4.42 -9.78 36.06
CA ARG A 20 4.12 -9.33 37.43
C ARG A 20 3.46 -7.95 37.37
N GLY A 21 2.48 -7.71 38.24
CA GLY A 21 1.74 -6.43 38.28
C GLY A 21 2.68 -5.23 38.36
N GLU A 22 3.69 -5.32 39.21
CA GLU A 22 4.75 -4.33 39.39
C GLU A 22 5.52 -4.01 38.09
N TRP A 23 5.75 -5.01 37.22
CA TRP A 23 6.42 -4.78 35.94
C TRP A 23 5.51 -4.03 34.95
N LYS A 24 4.22 -4.38 34.90
CA LYS A 24 3.23 -3.67 34.07
C LYS A 24 3.06 -2.23 34.55
N GLU A 25 2.99 -2.02 35.86
CA GLU A 25 2.91 -0.69 36.46
C GLU A 25 4.19 0.10 36.26
N GLY A 26 5.37 -0.51 36.40
CA GLY A 26 6.65 0.12 36.11
C GLY A 26 6.80 0.54 34.65
N LEU A 27 6.35 -0.30 33.71
CA LEU A 27 6.33 0.03 32.28
C LEU A 27 5.35 1.18 32.00
N ARG A 28 4.15 1.13 32.58
CA ARG A 28 3.12 2.17 32.45
C ARG A 28 3.62 3.51 33.02
N ASN A 29 4.22 3.50 34.21
CA ASN A 29 4.75 4.69 34.86
C ASN A 29 5.96 5.26 34.11
N ASN A 30 6.82 4.43 33.51
CA ASN A 30 7.90 4.91 32.65
C ASN A 30 7.37 5.57 31.36
N LEU A 31 6.35 4.98 30.73
CA LEU A 31 5.71 5.57 29.55
C LEU A 31 5.02 6.90 29.88
N PHE A 32 4.33 6.99 31.03
CA PHE A 32 3.74 8.24 31.48
C PHE A 32 4.79 9.28 31.85
N ARG A 33 5.87 8.89 32.54
CA ARG A 33 6.99 9.81 32.81
C ARG A 33 7.65 10.33 31.55
N GLN A 34 7.79 9.51 30.51
CA GLN A 34 8.32 9.94 29.20
C GLN A 34 7.35 10.88 28.47
N LEU A 35 6.04 10.66 28.58
CA LEU A 35 5.03 11.57 28.04
C LEU A 35 4.95 12.90 28.81
N GLU A 36 5.13 12.85 30.12
CA GLU A 36 5.10 14.03 30.99
C GLU A 36 6.39 14.86 30.83
N SER A 37 7.56 14.21 30.76
CA SER A 37 8.85 14.87 30.50
C SER A 37 9.00 15.43 29.08
N SER A 38 8.19 14.97 28.12
CA SER A 38 8.18 15.52 26.75
C SER A 38 7.21 16.69 26.58
N SER A 39 6.43 17.04 27.61
CA SER A 39 5.48 18.16 27.58
C SER A 39 5.96 19.43 28.29
N ILE A 40 7.16 19.41 28.90
CA ILE A 40 7.72 20.54 29.64
C ILE A 40 9.15 20.83 29.15
N SER A 41 9.46 22.12 28.99
CA SER A 41 10.76 22.76 28.70
C SER A 41 11.25 22.79 27.25
N ALA A 42 10.58 23.64 26.45
CA ALA A 42 11.23 24.45 25.43
C ALA A 42 11.43 25.88 25.98
N SER A 43 12.44 26.08 26.83
CA SER A 43 13.14 27.36 27.05
C SER A 43 14.18 27.23 28.17
N GLU A 44 15.30 27.92 27.96
CA GLU A 44 16.35 28.30 28.92
C GLU A 44 17.56 27.35 29.13
N GLU A 45 18.66 27.82 28.55
CA GLU A 45 20.02 27.83 29.10
C GLU A 45 20.73 26.49 29.36
N ALA A 46 21.49 26.05 28.35
CA ALA A 46 22.77 25.38 28.59
C ALA A 46 23.87 26.20 27.90
N GLY A 47 24.35 27.22 28.62
CA GLY A 47 25.61 27.89 28.31
C GLY A 47 26.74 26.88 28.35
N LEU A 48 27.25 26.51 27.18
CA LEU A 48 28.44 25.69 27.04
C LEU A 48 29.66 26.55 27.43
N PHE A 49 30.07 26.47 28.70
CA PHE A 49 31.34 27.02 29.16
C PHE A 49 32.50 26.26 28.50
N ILE A 50 32.95 26.73 27.33
CA ILE A 50 34.29 26.44 26.83
C ILE A 50 35.25 27.34 27.62
N GLY A 51 35.69 26.83 28.76
CA GLY A 51 36.79 27.42 29.53
C GLY A 51 38.09 27.32 28.75
N GLN A 52 38.37 28.36 27.97
CA GLN A 52 39.65 28.59 27.32
C GLN A 52 40.55 29.35 28.32
N ASN A 53 41.44 28.63 29.00
CA ASN A 53 42.58 29.16 29.76
C ASN A 53 43.44 27.95 30.15
N SER A 54 44.76 27.94 30.16
CA SER A 54 45.85 28.79 29.69
C SER A 54 47.11 27.98 30.02
N GLY A 55 48.20 28.20 29.29
CA GLY A 55 49.43 27.42 29.38
C GLY A 55 49.96 27.21 30.79
N GLY A 56 50.45 26.00 31.03
CA GLY A 56 51.11 25.61 32.28
C GLY A 56 51.73 24.24 32.09
N ALA A 57 53.06 24.21 32.10
CA ALA A 57 53.90 23.08 31.77
C ALA A 57 53.65 21.85 32.66
N GLY A 58 53.80 20.67 32.04
CA GLY A 58 54.42 19.48 32.63
C GLY A 58 53.85 18.99 33.96
N GLY A 59 52.92 18.05 33.90
CA GLY A 59 52.54 17.26 35.08
C GLY A 59 51.33 16.38 34.82
N ASP A 60 51.59 15.10 34.60
CA ASP A 60 50.70 14.00 35.00
C ASP A 60 49.35 13.81 34.28
N PHE A 61 49.40 13.62 32.96
CA PHE A 61 48.38 12.83 32.24
C PHE A 61 48.81 11.36 32.02
N ALA A 62 49.72 10.82 32.83
CA ALA A 62 50.17 9.43 32.73
C ALA A 62 49.17 8.42 33.31
N LEU A 63 48.22 8.84 34.16
CA LEU A 63 47.26 7.93 34.80
C LEU A 63 45.99 7.66 33.99
N ILE A 64 45.68 8.45 32.96
CA ILE A 64 44.54 8.18 32.07
C ILE A 64 44.90 7.09 31.03
N ASN A 65 46.17 6.94 30.66
CA ASN A 65 46.59 5.97 29.64
C ASN A 65 46.76 4.53 30.15
N VAL A 66 46.99 4.30 31.45
CA VAL A 66 47.18 2.93 31.99
C VAL A 66 45.85 2.25 32.31
N PHE A 67 44.83 2.99 32.73
CA PHE A 67 43.48 2.45 32.91
C PHE A 67 42.78 2.17 31.56
N PHE A 68 43.07 2.92 30.49
CA PHE A 68 42.52 2.63 29.17
C PHE A 68 43.09 1.36 28.51
N GLY A 69 44.33 0.97 28.81
CA GLY A 69 45.00 -0.17 28.16
C GLY A 69 44.45 -1.55 28.54
N PHE A 70 44.06 -1.75 29.81
CA PHE A 70 43.53 -3.04 30.29
C PHE A 70 42.00 -3.14 30.14
N TYR A 71 41.29 -2.02 30.31
CA TYR A 71 39.84 -1.97 30.12
C TYR A 71 39.43 -2.07 28.65
N HIS A 72 40.27 -1.67 27.68
CA HIS A 72 39.93 -1.79 26.26
C HIS A 72 39.72 -3.24 25.79
N ARG A 73 40.40 -4.23 26.39
CA ARG A 73 40.36 -5.62 25.91
C ARG A 73 39.20 -6.44 26.50
N LEU A 74 38.72 -6.08 27.69
CA LEU A 74 37.61 -6.76 28.38
C LEU A 74 36.28 -6.01 28.26
N LEU A 75 36.28 -4.67 28.12
CA LEU A 75 35.07 -3.89 27.87
C LEU A 75 34.72 -3.77 26.39
N GLN A 76 35.53 -4.24 25.43
CA GLN A 76 35.18 -4.19 24.00
C GLN A 76 33.76 -4.71 23.70
N PRO A 77 33.34 -5.91 24.15
CA PRO A 77 31.99 -6.39 23.86
C PRO A 77 30.90 -5.61 24.61
N VAL A 78 31.16 -5.14 25.83
CA VAL A 78 30.20 -4.38 26.64
C VAL A 78 30.03 -2.95 26.11
N ALA A 79 31.12 -2.30 25.72
CA ALA A 79 31.11 -0.98 25.10
C ALA A 79 30.48 -1.03 23.72
N ILE A 80 30.71 -2.09 22.92
CA ILE A 80 29.99 -2.30 21.65
C ILE A 80 28.50 -2.53 21.92
N ALA A 81 28.12 -3.36 22.91
CA ALA A 81 26.72 -3.59 23.25
C ALA A 81 26.03 -2.32 23.78
N LEU A 82 26.69 -1.55 24.65
CA LEU A 82 26.17 -0.27 25.15
C LEU A 82 26.16 0.82 24.07
N PHE A 83 27.11 0.80 23.14
CA PHE A 83 27.08 1.65 21.96
C PHE A 83 25.92 1.25 21.06
N LEU A 84 25.69 -0.03 20.80
CA LEU A 84 24.55 -0.51 20.02
C LEU A 84 23.22 -0.18 20.73
N ILE A 85 23.14 -0.33 22.06
CA ILE A 85 21.94 0.00 22.84
C ILE A 85 21.73 1.51 22.89
N SER A 86 22.77 2.32 23.09
CA SER A 86 22.68 3.79 23.05
C SER A 86 22.38 4.30 21.65
N PHE A 87 22.97 3.69 20.62
CA PHE A 87 22.69 3.99 19.23
C PHE A 87 21.23 3.64 18.91
N VAL A 88 20.75 2.45 19.27
CA VAL A 88 19.34 2.05 19.10
C VAL A 88 18.39 2.91 19.96
N GLY A 89 18.79 3.28 21.19
CA GLY A 89 17.99 4.04 22.15
C GLY A 89 17.84 5.51 21.78
N LEU A 90 18.92 6.19 21.38
CA LEU A 90 18.90 7.58 20.92
C LEU A 90 18.25 7.71 19.53
N ASN A 91 18.25 6.65 18.71
CA ASN A 91 17.56 6.63 17.43
C ASN A 91 16.02 6.67 17.56
N SER A 92 15.45 6.38 18.73
CA SER A 92 13.99 6.44 18.92
C SER A 92 13.42 7.85 18.69
N LEU A 93 14.17 8.91 19.02
CA LEU A 93 13.81 10.31 18.72
C LEU A 93 13.93 10.63 17.22
N GLY A 94 14.96 10.10 16.55
CA GLY A 94 15.15 10.27 15.10
C GLY A 94 14.04 9.62 14.27
N LEU A 95 13.49 8.50 14.74
CA LEU A 95 12.41 7.78 14.05
C LEU A 95 11.10 8.58 13.99
N ALA A 96 10.78 9.38 15.01
CA ALA A 96 9.59 10.22 14.99
C ALA A 96 9.70 11.35 13.96
N LEU A 97 10.85 12.03 13.92
CA LEU A 97 11.10 13.11 12.96
C LEU A 97 11.22 12.60 11.52
N ALA A 98 11.78 11.40 11.32
CA ALA A 98 11.86 10.79 9.99
C ALA A 98 10.49 10.40 9.43
N LYS A 99 9.49 10.07 10.27
CA LYS A 99 8.14 9.70 9.80
C LYS A 99 7.42 10.84 9.09
N ASP A 100 7.61 12.07 9.56
CA ASP A 100 7.01 13.27 8.96
C ASP A 100 7.95 13.98 7.98
N SER A 101 9.07 13.35 7.61
CA SER A 101 9.96 13.88 6.58
C SER A 101 9.27 13.89 5.21
N LEU A 102 9.41 15.02 4.50
CA LEU A 102 8.87 15.21 3.16
C LEU A 102 9.93 14.91 2.07
N PRO A 103 9.51 14.56 0.85
CA PRO A 103 10.40 14.41 -0.29
C PRO A 103 11.37 15.60 -0.44
N GLY A 104 12.64 15.29 -0.70
CA GLY A 104 13.72 16.29 -0.81
C GLY A 104 14.38 16.70 0.51
N SER A 105 13.85 16.29 1.67
CA SER A 105 14.57 16.47 2.94
C SER A 105 15.63 15.38 3.15
N PHE A 106 16.71 15.68 3.89
CA PHE A 106 17.77 14.71 4.19
C PHE A 106 17.24 13.43 4.87
N LEU A 107 16.32 13.58 5.81
CA LEU A 107 15.72 12.47 6.56
C LEU A 107 14.78 11.59 5.70
N TYR A 108 14.36 12.07 4.52
CA TYR A 108 13.51 11.30 3.61
C TYR A 108 14.22 10.06 3.08
N ASN A 109 15.52 10.15 2.77
CA ASN A 109 16.30 8.99 2.32
C ASN A 109 16.34 7.91 3.41
N TYR A 110 16.51 8.32 4.67
CA TYR A 110 16.48 7.41 5.80
C TYR A 110 15.12 6.72 5.95
N LYS A 111 14.02 7.47 5.77
CA LYS A 111 12.66 6.91 5.72
C LYS A 111 12.53 5.83 4.64
N LYS A 112 12.94 6.11 3.40
CA LYS A 112 12.88 5.14 2.28
C LYS A 112 13.71 3.88 2.56
N ILE A 113 14.88 4.01 3.19
CA ILE A 113 15.69 2.86 3.61
C ILE A 113 14.93 1.99 4.62
N ASN A 114 14.32 2.59 5.65
CA ASN A 114 13.53 1.87 6.64
C ASN A 114 12.31 1.17 6.04
N GLU A 115 11.66 1.79 5.06
CA GLU A 115 10.55 1.18 4.32
C GLU A 115 11.00 -0.05 3.55
N LYS A 116 12.14 0.02 2.85
CA LYS A 116 12.72 -1.11 2.11
C LYS A 116 13.14 -2.25 3.03
N ILE A 117 13.77 -1.95 4.17
CA ILE A 117 14.11 -2.95 5.19
C ILE A 117 12.84 -3.64 5.69
N SER A 118 11.79 -2.86 6.01
CA SER A 118 10.51 -3.39 6.49
C SER A 118 9.85 -4.31 5.46
N LEU A 119 9.87 -3.95 4.18
CA LEU A 119 9.33 -4.79 3.10
C LEU A 119 10.12 -6.10 2.90
N ASN A 120 11.44 -6.04 3.02
CA ASN A 120 12.30 -7.22 2.87
C ASN A 120 12.14 -8.22 4.02
N LEU A 121 11.87 -7.73 5.24
CA LEU A 121 11.63 -8.59 6.40
C LEU A 121 10.27 -9.30 6.36
N ILE A 122 9.30 -8.79 5.59
CA ILE A 122 7.96 -9.38 5.48
C ILE A 122 7.93 -10.40 4.34
N GLN A 123 7.87 -11.68 4.70
CA GLN A 123 7.72 -12.80 3.75
C GLN A 123 6.27 -13.05 3.32
N ASN A 124 5.31 -12.81 4.22
CA ASN A 124 3.88 -13.05 3.93
C ASN A 124 3.32 -11.98 2.97
N THR A 125 2.68 -12.42 1.88
CA THR A 125 2.21 -11.52 0.82
C THR A 125 1.10 -10.56 1.29
N GLU A 126 0.16 -11.01 2.13
CA GLU A 126 -0.92 -10.16 2.67
C GLU A 126 -0.36 -9.03 3.54
N ARG A 127 0.56 -9.36 4.46
CA ARG A 127 1.26 -8.36 5.28
C ARG A 127 2.07 -7.38 4.42
N ARG A 128 2.69 -7.88 3.34
CA ARG A 128 3.44 -7.04 2.39
C ARG A 128 2.51 -6.08 1.65
N ILE A 129 1.35 -6.55 1.18
CA ILE A 129 0.31 -5.69 0.57
C ILE A 129 -0.17 -4.64 1.56
N SER A 130 -0.49 -5.04 2.79
CA SER A 130 -0.95 -4.12 3.83
C SER A 130 0.10 -3.04 4.12
N LEU A 131 1.38 -3.42 4.24
CA LEU A 131 2.47 -2.46 4.44
C LEU A 131 2.62 -1.52 3.25
N LYS A 132 2.61 -2.02 2.00
CA LYS A 132 2.66 -1.17 0.80
C LYS A 132 1.47 -0.22 0.72
N SER A 133 0.26 -0.66 1.09
CA SER A 133 -0.91 0.22 1.15
C SER A 133 -0.70 1.35 2.15
N SER A 134 -0.11 1.06 3.32
CA SER A 134 0.22 2.10 4.29
C SER A 134 1.25 3.12 3.77
N PHE A 135 2.24 2.66 2.99
CA PHE A 135 3.20 3.55 2.34
C PHE A 135 2.52 4.41 1.26
N ALA A 136 1.60 3.84 0.47
CA ALA A 136 0.81 4.59 -0.49
C ALA A 136 -0.03 5.69 0.21
N ALA A 137 -0.75 5.36 1.28
CA ALA A 137 -1.48 6.35 2.08
C ALA A 137 -0.56 7.47 2.60
N GLN A 138 0.64 7.11 3.04
CA GLN A 138 1.63 8.08 3.51
C GLN A 138 2.12 8.99 2.38
N ARG A 139 2.42 8.45 1.19
CA ARG A 139 2.76 9.27 0.02
C ARG A 139 1.63 10.25 -0.31
N LEU A 140 0.37 9.82 -0.21
CA LEU A 140 -0.74 10.71 -0.49
C LEU A 140 -0.89 11.84 0.54
N LYS A 141 -0.57 11.58 1.81
CA LYS A 141 -0.46 12.60 2.86
C LYS A 141 0.65 13.61 2.54
N GLU A 142 1.83 13.12 2.14
CA GLU A 142 2.95 13.97 1.74
C GLU A 142 2.61 14.82 0.51
N PHE A 143 2.00 14.23 -0.51
CA PHE A 143 1.46 14.91 -1.69
C PHE A 143 0.55 16.08 -1.30
N SER A 144 -0.43 15.82 -0.43
CA SER A 144 -1.36 16.85 0.05
C SER A 144 -0.65 17.96 0.83
N GLN A 145 0.37 17.62 1.63
CA GLN A 145 1.16 18.60 2.37
C GLN A 145 2.03 19.46 1.45
N LEU A 146 2.68 18.86 0.46
CA LEU A 146 3.50 19.57 -0.52
C LEU A 146 2.66 20.49 -1.41
N ALA A 147 1.48 20.03 -1.81
CA ALA A 147 0.52 20.83 -2.58
C ALA A 147 0.09 22.08 -1.80
N LYS A 148 -0.22 21.94 -0.51
CA LYS A 148 -0.54 23.08 0.38
C LYS A 148 0.62 24.05 0.60
N ARG A 149 1.86 23.56 0.53
CA ARG A 149 3.08 24.38 0.65
C ARG A 149 3.51 25.03 -0.66
N GLY A 150 2.86 24.70 -1.78
CA GLY A 150 3.26 25.17 -3.10
C GLY A 150 4.59 24.58 -3.58
N GLU A 151 5.08 23.50 -2.97
CA GLU A 151 6.36 22.85 -3.31
C GLU A 151 6.18 21.92 -4.54
N LYS A 152 5.77 22.50 -5.68
CA LYS A 152 5.34 21.78 -6.89
C LYS A 152 6.37 20.78 -7.40
N GLU A 153 7.64 21.15 -7.38
CA GLU A 153 8.76 20.30 -7.78
C GLU A 153 8.92 19.03 -6.94
N LYS A 154 8.32 18.93 -5.75
CA LYS A 154 8.42 17.71 -4.92
C LYS A 154 7.17 16.84 -4.99
N ILE A 155 6.08 17.40 -5.52
CA ILE A 155 4.80 16.70 -5.69
C ILE A 155 5.00 15.49 -6.60
N TYR A 156 5.77 15.64 -7.69
CA TYR A 156 6.01 14.54 -8.64
C TYR A 156 6.65 13.32 -7.96
N LEU A 157 7.61 13.51 -7.04
CA LEU A 157 8.28 12.42 -6.33
C LEU A 157 7.28 11.60 -5.50
N SER A 158 6.41 12.31 -4.77
CA SER A 158 5.42 11.66 -3.91
C SER A 158 4.35 10.92 -4.72
N VAL A 159 3.88 11.51 -5.82
CA VAL A 159 2.92 10.88 -6.73
C VAL A 159 3.53 9.65 -7.41
N ASN A 160 4.78 9.72 -7.86
CA ASN A 160 5.45 8.59 -8.49
C ASN A 160 5.64 7.42 -7.51
N ASP A 161 6.11 7.69 -6.30
CA ASP A 161 6.22 6.68 -5.24
C ASP A 161 4.85 6.07 -4.88
N PHE A 162 3.79 6.88 -4.86
CA PHE A 162 2.42 6.41 -4.65
C PHE A 162 2.00 5.43 -5.76
N GLN A 163 2.22 5.80 -7.02
CA GLN A 163 1.92 4.98 -8.17
C GLN A 163 2.69 3.65 -8.19
N GLU A 164 3.96 3.66 -7.82
CA GLU A 164 4.79 2.45 -7.72
C GLU A 164 4.22 1.48 -6.68
N ASN A 165 3.90 1.98 -5.48
CA ASN A 165 3.31 1.16 -4.42
C ASN A 165 1.96 0.55 -4.86
N LEU A 166 1.08 1.32 -5.51
CA LEU A 166 -0.19 0.81 -6.02
C LEU A 166 -0.02 -0.23 -7.12
N ASN A 167 0.89 0.01 -8.06
CA ASN A 167 1.18 -0.94 -9.13
C ASN A 167 1.66 -2.29 -8.56
N ASP A 168 2.56 -2.25 -7.59
CA ASP A 168 3.04 -3.45 -6.91
C ASP A 168 1.94 -4.19 -6.15
N ILE A 169 1.02 -3.46 -5.52
CA ILE A 169 -0.14 -4.04 -4.85
C ILE A 169 -1.06 -4.70 -5.88
N SER A 170 -1.39 -4.03 -6.97
CA SER A 170 -2.22 -4.54 -8.07
C SER A 170 -1.64 -5.84 -8.65
N ILE A 171 -0.33 -5.86 -8.95
CA ILE A 171 0.38 -7.06 -9.41
C ILE A 171 0.30 -8.18 -8.37
N SER A 172 0.40 -7.85 -7.08
CA SER A 172 0.32 -8.85 -6.01
C SER A 172 -1.08 -9.47 -5.93
N PHE A 173 -2.16 -8.68 -6.01
CA PHE A 173 -3.53 -9.21 -6.05
C PHE A 173 -3.79 -10.10 -7.27
N ALA A 174 -3.36 -9.67 -8.45
CA ALA A 174 -3.49 -10.44 -9.68
C ALA A 174 -2.79 -11.82 -9.58
N LYS A 175 -1.66 -11.89 -8.86
CA LYS A 175 -0.92 -13.14 -8.59
C LYS A 175 -1.58 -14.02 -7.53
N ILE A 176 -2.01 -13.44 -6.41
CA ILE A 176 -2.55 -14.23 -5.27
C ILE A 176 -3.82 -14.97 -5.64
N GLY A 177 -4.65 -14.41 -6.52
CA GLY A 177 -5.88 -15.04 -6.99
C GLY A 177 -5.69 -16.43 -7.63
N ARG A 178 -4.45 -16.90 -7.83
CA ARG A 178 -4.13 -18.24 -8.32
C ARG A 178 -3.58 -19.21 -7.26
N ALA A 179 -3.17 -18.74 -6.07
CA ALA A 179 -2.30 -19.52 -5.17
C ALA A 179 -2.58 -19.45 -3.66
N GLY A 180 -3.37 -18.48 -3.15
CA GLY A 180 -3.56 -18.31 -1.71
C GLY A 180 -5.00 -18.01 -1.33
N LYS A 181 -5.59 -18.87 -0.50
CA LYS A 181 -6.97 -18.78 0.00
C LYS A 181 -6.93 -18.42 1.48
N THR A 182 -7.31 -17.19 1.82
CA THR A 182 -7.46 -16.80 3.23
C THR A 182 -8.60 -15.79 3.36
N GLU A 183 -9.40 -15.95 4.41
CA GLU A 183 -10.39 -14.94 4.84
C GLU A 183 -9.72 -13.58 5.08
N ASP A 184 -8.47 -13.58 5.55
CA ASP A 184 -7.65 -12.38 5.77
C ASP A 184 -7.34 -11.63 4.48
N LEU A 185 -7.10 -12.32 3.37
CA LEU A 185 -6.91 -11.69 2.06
C LEU A 185 -8.18 -11.00 1.57
N VAL A 186 -9.35 -11.62 1.75
CA VAL A 186 -10.65 -11.01 1.37
C VAL A 186 -10.91 -9.76 2.19
N LYS A 187 -10.67 -9.81 3.51
CA LYS A 187 -10.75 -8.62 4.39
C LYS A 187 -9.80 -7.52 3.93
N LEU A 188 -8.56 -7.88 3.61
CA LEU A 188 -7.56 -6.94 3.11
C LEU A 188 -7.97 -6.32 1.78
N ALA A 189 -8.56 -7.10 0.87
CA ALA A 189 -9.06 -6.63 -0.41
C ALA A 189 -10.21 -5.62 -0.24
N PHE A 190 -11.16 -5.87 0.67
CA PHE A 190 -12.21 -4.89 1.01
C PHE A 190 -11.68 -3.59 1.59
N ILE A 191 -10.72 -3.69 2.53
CA ILE A 191 -10.06 -2.52 3.10
C ILE A 191 -9.36 -1.73 2.00
N LEU A 192 -8.65 -2.41 1.11
CA LEU A 192 -7.92 -1.76 0.04
C LEU A 192 -8.85 -1.09 -0.99
N ASP A 193 -9.95 -1.72 -1.39
CA ASP A 193 -10.96 -1.08 -2.26
C ASP A 193 -11.53 0.19 -1.62
N ALA A 194 -11.79 0.16 -0.30
CA ALA A 194 -12.21 1.37 0.42
C ALA A 194 -11.10 2.45 0.40
N GLN A 195 -9.86 2.06 0.65
CA GLN A 195 -8.72 2.97 0.70
C GLN A 195 -8.44 3.61 -0.66
N THR A 196 -8.52 2.86 -1.76
CA THR A 196 -8.29 3.42 -3.11
C THR A 196 -9.37 4.42 -3.51
N ALA A 197 -10.61 4.24 -3.04
CA ALA A 197 -11.67 5.25 -3.21
C ALA A 197 -11.35 6.55 -2.44
N GLU A 198 -10.86 6.45 -1.20
CA GLU A 198 -10.39 7.62 -0.44
C GLU A 198 -9.15 8.26 -1.09
N TYR A 199 -8.26 7.45 -1.68
CA TYR A 199 -7.11 7.98 -2.41
C TYR A 199 -7.53 8.81 -3.62
N GLU A 200 -8.50 8.32 -4.39
CA GLU A 200 -9.06 9.05 -5.52
C GLU A 200 -9.65 10.40 -5.10
N LYS A 201 -10.37 10.42 -3.98
CA LYS A 201 -10.96 11.65 -3.43
C LYS A 201 -9.89 12.68 -3.08
N ILE A 202 -8.82 12.27 -2.39
CA ILE A 202 -7.73 13.18 -1.99
C ILE A 202 -6.98 13.70 -3.23
N LEU A 203 -6.69 12.83 -4.20
CA LEU A 203 -6.05 13.22 -5.47
C LEU A 203 -6.90 14.24 -6.24
N ASN A 204 -8.19 13.96 -6.42
CA ASN A 204 -9.12 14.84 -7.11
C ASN A 204 -9.29 16.17 -6.39
N GLN A 205 -9.46 16.15 -5.06
CA GLN A 205 -9.60 17.36 -4.27
C GLN A 205 -8.36 18.24 -4.37
N THR A 206 -7.18 17.66 -4.21
CA THR A 206 -5.92 18.40 -4.29
C THR A 206 -5.68 18.96 -5.70
N ASN A 207 -6.03 18.21 -6.75
CA ASN A 207 -5.93 18.67 -8.13
C ASN A 207 -6.88 19.83 -8.45
N LYS A 208 -8.04 19.91 -7.78
CA LYS A 208 -8.99 21.03 -7.91
C LYS A 208 -8.58 22.25 -7.07
N GLU A 209 -7.97 22.04 -5.91
CA GLU A 209 -7.57 23.11 -4.98
C GLU A 209 -6.24 23.78 -5.36
N VAL A 210 -5.32 23.06 -5.99
CA VAL A 210 -3.96 23.54 -6.27
C VAL A 210 -3.71 23.56 -7.77
N ASP A 211 -3.26 24.71 -8.28
CA ASP A 211 -2.87 24.81 -9.68
C ASP A 211 -1.52 24.11 -9.94
N LEU A 212 -1.62 22.84 -10.33
CA LEU A 212 -0.48 22.00 -10.67
C LEU A 212 0.00 22.27 -12.11
N GLU A 213 1.30 22.11 -12.33
CA GLU A 213 1.88 22.16 -13.67
C GLU A 213 1.36 21.02 -14.54
N LYS A 214 1.36 21.19 -15.87
CA LYS A 214 0.80 20.23 -16.82
C LYS A 214 1.34 18.81 -16.62
N GLU A 215 2.66 18.66 -16.47
CA GLU A 215 3.31 17.37 -16.23
C GLU A 215 2.87 16.73 -14.91
N THR A 216 2.77 17.53 -13.85
CA THR A 216 2.31 17.04 -12.54
C THR A 216 0.84 16.65 -12.57
N LYS A 217 -0.02 17.40 -13.29
CA LYS A 217 -1.43 17.05 -13.52
C LYS A 217 -1.56 15.69 -14.20
N GLU A 218 -0.77 15.44 -15.24
CA GLU A 218 -0.73 14.14 -15.93
C GLU A 218 -0.35 13.00 -14.98
N LYS A 219 0.67 13.18 -14.14
CA LYS A 219 1.03 12.18 -13.12
C LYS A 219 -0.09 11.97 -12.11
N VAL A 220 -0.81 13.01 -11.70
CA VAL A 220 -1.98 12.87 -10.81
C VAL A 220 -3.09 12.08 -11.48
N TYR A 221 -3.37 12.31 -12.77
CA TYR A 221 -4.34 11.50 -13.52
C TYR A 221 -3.93 10.03 -13.63
N ASN A 222 -2.66 9.74 -13.93
CA ASN A 222 -2.14 8.37 -13.94
C ASN A 222 -2.21 7.73 -12.54
N ALA A 223 -2.10 8.52 -11.47
CA ALA A 223 -2.25 8.05 -10.10
C ALA A 223 -3.72 7.73 -9.75
N LEU A 224 -4.67 8.55 -10.21
CA LEU A 224 -6.11 8.29 -10.09
C LEU A 224 -6.48 6.98 -10.78
N GLU A 225 -5.97 6.78 -11.99
CA GLU A 225 -6.16 5.55 -12.76
C GLU A 225 -5.58 4.32 -12.05
N LYS A 226 -4.33 4.41 -11.58
CA LYS A 226 -3.69 3.30 -10.86
C LYS A 226 -4.42 2.97 -9.55
N SER A 227 -4.97 3.98 -8.86
CA SER A 227 -5.81 3.78 -7.67
C SER A 227 -7.06 2.99 -8.00
N ASP A 228 -7.77 3.40 -9.07
CA ASP A 228 -8.98 2.72 -9.53
C ASP A 228 -8.73 1.27 -9.92
N LYS A 229 -7.69 1.04 -10.74
CA LYS A 229 -7.26 -0.29 -11.19
C LYS A 229 -6.92 -1.17 -10.00
N THR A 230 -6.18 -0.65 -9.02
CA THR A 230 -5.85 -1.38 -7.80
C THR A 230 -7.09 -1.75 -6.99
N GLY A 231 -8.05 -0.82 -6.87
CA GLY A 231 -9.35 -1.11 -6.23
C GLY A 231 -10.14 -2.17 -6.99
N THR A 232 -10.15 -2.13 -8.33
CA THR A 232 -10.80 -3.17 -9.14
C THR A 232 -10.17 -4.53 -8.92
N GLU A 233 -8.85 -4.64 -8.95
CA GLU A 233 -8.14 -5.91 -8.74
C GLU A 233 -8.39 -6.47 -7.34
N ALA A 234 -8.48 -5.61 -6.32
CA ALA A 234 -8.90 -6.03 -4.98
C ALA A 234 -10.33 -6.57 -5.00
N LEU A 235 -11.27 -5.85 -5.60
CA LEU A 235 -12.68 -6.27 -5.69
C LEU A 235 -12.88 -7.56 -6.51
N LYS A 236 -12.06 -7.81 -7.54
CA LYS A 236 -12.02 -9.08 -8.28
C LYS A 236 -11.72 -10.27 -7.38
N VAL A 237 -10.82 -10.11 -6.41
CA VAL A 237 -10.52 -11.18 -5.44
C VAL A 237 -11.72 -11.43 -4.56
N VAL A 238 -12.34 -10.37 -4.02
CA VAL A 238 -13.55 -10.50 -3.19
C VAL A 238 -14.69 -11.22 -3.92
N ILE A 239 -15.02 -10.78 -5.14
CA ILE A 239 -16.12 -11.36 -5.93
C ILE A 239 -15.85 -12.84 -6.26
N ARG A 240 -14.62 -13.18 -6.62
CA ARG A 240 -14.21 -14.56 -6.90
C ARG A 240 -14.41 -15.47 -5.69
N GLU A 241 -13.97 -15.04 -4.51
CA GLU A 241 -14.11 -15.84 -3.30
C GLU A 241 -15.58 -15.98 -2.86
N TYR A 242 -16.40 -14.95 -3.10
CA TYR A 242 -17.85 -15.02 -2.90
C TYR A 242 -18.52 -16.01 -3.86
N GLU A 243 -18.22 -15.94 -5.16
CA GLU A 243 -18.81 -16.82 -6.19
C GLU A 243 -18.38 -18.28 -5.98
N ASN A 244 -17.16 -18.51 -5.49
CA ASN A 244 -16.67 -19.84 -5.12
C ASN A 244 -17.25 -20.35 -3.78
N LYS A 245 -18.02 -19.52 -3.04
CA LYS A 245 -18.58 -19.83 -1.72
C LYS A 245 -17.51 -20.17 -0.67
N GLU A 246 -16.31 -19.63 -0.82
CA GLU A 246 -15.18 -19.90 0.08
C GLU A 246 -15.18 -18.98 1.30
N VAL A 247 -15.79 -17.80 1.17
CA VAL A 247 -15.95 -16.84 2.25
C VAL A 247 -17.40 -16.37 2.30
N GLU A 248 -17.95 -16.27 3.51
CA GLU A 248 -19.28 -15.71 3.72
C GLU A 248 -19.19 -14.18 3.60
N ILE A 249 -19.61 -13.67 2.43
CA ILE A 249 -19.65 -12.24 2.14
C ILE A 249 -21.12 -11.85 1.90
N SER A 250 -21.55 -10.75 2.49
CA SER A 250 -22.92 -10.27 2.28
C SER A 250 -23.13 -9.81 0.84
N LYS A 251 -24.19 -10.32 0.20
CA LYS A 251 -24.63 -9.88 -1.13
C LYS A 251 -24.86 -8.37 -1.18
N ASP A 252 -25.40 -7.79 -0.11
CA ASP A 252 -25.70 -6.36 -0.02
C ASP A 252 -24.42 -5.53 0.03
N GLU A 253 -23.38 -6.04 0.71
CA GLU A 253 -22.08 -5.37 0.78
C GLU A 253 -21.41 -5.32 -0.60
N LEU A 254 -21.38 -6.44 -1.34
CA LEU A 254 -20.88 -6.45 -2.72
C LEU A 254 -21.68 -5.52 -3.63
N THR A 255 -23.00 -5.51 -3.47
CA THR A 255 -23.88 -4.64 -4.24
C THR A 255 -23.58 -3.17 -4.00
N LEU A 256 -23.37 -2.79 -2.73
CA LEU A 256 -23.01 -1.43 -2.34
C LEU A 256 -21.66 -1.02 -2.96
N ARG A 257 -20.64 -1.88 -2.85
CA ARG A 257 -19.30 -1.63 -3.37
C ARG A 257 -19.27 -1.42 -4.87
N LEU A 258 -19.95 -2.29 -5.62
CA LEU A 258 -20.05 -2.16 -7.07
C LEU A 258 -20.84 -0.92 -7.48
N ARG A 259 -21.94 -0.61 -6.78
CA ARG A 259 -22.70 0.62 -7.01
C ARG A 259 -21.85 1.87 -6.81
N ASP A 260 -21.08 1.92 -5.73
CA ASP A 260 -20.17 3.03 -5.44
C ASP A 260 -19.09 3.15 -6.53
N LYS A 261 -18.57 2.02 -7.01
CA LYS A 261 -17.55 2.00 -8.08
C LYS A 261 -18.14 2.48 -9.42
N ILE A 262 -19.35 2.06 -9.76
CA ILE A 262 -20.08 2.59 -10.93
C ILE A 262 -20.27 4.10 -10.81
N ALA A 263 -20.74 4.59 -9.66
CA ALA A 263 -20.94 6.02 -9.44
C ALA A 263 -19.64 6.83 -9.56
N ARG A 264 -18.51 6.30 -9.06
CA ARG A 264 -17.19 6.92 -9.24
C ARG A 264 -16.78 6.96 -10.71
N ALA A 265 -17.00 5.89 -11.47
CA ALA A 265 -16.71 5.86 -12.91
C ALA A 265 -17.57 6.88 -13.68
N GLU A 266 -18.86 7.00 -13.36
CA GLU A 266 -19.75 8.01 -13.96
C GLU A 266 -19.26 9.44 -13.70
N ASN A 267 -18.85 9.73 -12.45
CA ASN A 267 -18.32 11.05 -12.09
C ASN A 267 -16.99 11.36 -12.81
N LYS A 268 -16.13 10.37 -13.02
CA LYS A 268 -14.89 10.56 -13.80
C LYS A 268 -15.19 10.97 -15.24
N PHE A 269 -16.21 10.39 -15.87
CA PHE A 269 -16.61 10.76 -17.24
C PHE A 269 -17.21 12.16 -17.33
N ALA A 270 -17.87 12.63 -16.27
CA ALA A 270 -18.31 14.02 -16.18
C ALA A 270 -17.11 14.98 -16.12
N ASP A 271 -16.14 14.71 -15.23
CA ASP A 271 -14.93 15.52 -15.09
C ASP A 271 -14.06 15.52 -16.36
N LEU A 272 -14.07 14.43 -17.15
CA LEU A 272 -13.36 14.37 -18.43
C LEU A 272 -14.03 15.21 -19.54
N GLY A 273 -15.33 15.46 -19.46
CA GLY A 273 -16.07 16.27 -20.45
C GLY A 273 -15.59 17.71 -20.54
N ASP A 274 -15.01 18.25 -19.46
CA ASP A 274 -14.55 19.64 -19.38
C ASP A 274 -13.13 19.86 -19.95
N LEU A 275 -12.40 18.79 -20.30
CA LEU A 275 -11.05 18.90 -20.84
C LEU A 275 -11.07 19.18 -22.36
N PRO A 276 -10.42 20.28 -22.83
CA PRO A 276 -10.43 20.66 -24.24
C PRO A 276 -9.64 19.66 -25.11
N VAL A 277 -10.37 19.05 -26.05
CA VAL A 277 -9.94 18.47 -27.35
C VAL A 277 -9.33 17.05 -27.36
N MET A 278 -10.08 16.13 -28.00
CA MET A 278 -9.65 15.28 -29.13
C MET A 278 -10.90 14.96 -29.98
N ASP A 279 -10.81 15.04 -31.32
CA ASP A 279 -11.88 14.53 -32.19
C ASP A 279 -12.13 13.04 -31.87
N ASN A 280 -13.40 12.63 -31.78
CA ASN A 280 -13.92 11.33 -31.29
C ASN A 280 -13.98 11.08 -29.76
N LYS A 281 -13.57 12.02 -28.91
CA LYS A 281 -13.66 11.84 -27.45
C LYS A 281 -15.10 11.68 -26.95
N ASP A 282 -16.03 12.47 -27.48
CA ASP A 282 -17.44 12.45 -27.06
C ASP A 282 -18.10 11.10 -27.35
N ASN A 283 -17.83 10.52 -28.53
CA ASN A 283 -18.35 9.20 -28.91
C ASN A 283 -17.89 8.10 -27.95
N LYS A 284 -16.62 8.12 -27.54
CA LYS A 284 -16.06 7.12 -26.61
C LYS A 284 -16.60 7.30 -25.19
N ILE A 285 -16.80 8.53 -24.75
CA ILE A 285 -17.41 8.81 -23.45
C ILE A 285 -18.86 8.30 -23.42
N GLU A 286 -19.63 8.54 -24.48
CA GLU A 286 -21.01 8.03 -24.57
C GLU A 286 -21.06 6.50 -24.65
N GLU A 287 -20.12 5.87 -25.37
CA GLU A 287 -19.97 4.41 -25.39
C GLU A 287 -19.63 3.85 -24.00
N ALA A 288 -18.66 4.45 -23.30
CA ALA A 288 -18.29 4.06 -21.94
C ALA A 288 -19.47 4.21 -20.95
N LYS A 289 -20.24 5.30 -21.05
CA LYS A 289 -21.47 5.49 -20.26
C LYS A 289 -22.50 4.41 -20.55
N LYS A 290 -22.70 4.04 -21.81
CA LYS A 290 -23.59 2.94 -22.20
C LYS A 290 -23.13 1.61 -21.59
N THR A 291 -21.83 1.34 -21.57
CA THR A 291 -21.27 0.15 -20.90
C THR A 291 -21.50 0.17 -19.39
N LEU A 292 -21.45 1.34 -18.73
CA LEU A 292 -21.83 1.45 -17.31
C LEU A 292 -23.32 1.21 -17.03
N VAL A 293 -24.21 1.49 -17.99
CA VAL A 293 -25.62 1.09 -17.89
C VAL A 293 -25.74 -0.43 -17.86
N GLN A 294 -25.02 -1.14 -18.72
CA GLN A 294 -24.98 -2.60 -18.70
C GLN A 294 -24.42 -3.14 -17.36
N ALA A 295 -23.41 -2.49 -16.79
CA ALA A 295 -22.90 -2.85 -15.47
C ALA A 295 -23.99 -2.74 -14.37
N LYS A 296 -24.85 -1.72 -14.44
CA LYS A 296 -25.99 -1.55 -13.52
C LYS A 296 -27.04 -2.65 -13.70
N ASP A 297 -27.31 -3.06 -14.94
CA ASP A 297 -28.25 -4.14 -15.25
C ASP A 297 -27.73 -5.47 -14.69
N TYR A 298 -26.47 -5.83 -14.94
CA TYR A 298 -25.85 -7.04 -14.35
C TYR A 298 -25.82 -6.99 -12.82
N LEU A 299 -25.59 -5.82 -12.22
CA LEU A 299 -25.64 -5.64 -10.78
C LEU A 299 -27.04 -5.92 -10.21
N ALA A 300 -28.10 -5.48 -10.90
CA ALA A 300 -29.48 -5.74 -10.51
C ALA A 300 -29.86 -7.22 -10.60
N GLU A 301 -29.28 -7.94 -11.57
CA GLU A 301 -29.41 -9.40 -11.70
C GLU A 301 -28.59 -10.18 -10.65
N GLY A 302 -27.64 -9.53 -9.97
CA GLY A 302 -26.73 -10.16 -9.02
C GLY A 302 -25.52 -10.84 -9.67
N SER A 303 -25.24 -10.55 -10.94
CA SER A 303 -24.09 -11.03 -11.71
C SER A 303 -22.86 -10.14 -11.44
N PHE A 304 -22.25 -10.30 -10.27
CA PHE A 304 -21.18 -9.41 -9.80
C PHE A 304 -19.92 -9.41 -10.68
N SER A 305 -19.47 -10.59 -11.14
CA SER A 305 -18.33 -10.68 -12.07
C SER A 305 -18.58 -9.94 -13.39
N MET A 306 -19.77 -10.11 -14.00
CA MET A 306 -20.14 -9.41 -15.24
C MET A 306 -20.26 -7.90 -15.03
N ALA A 307 -20.83 -7.47 -13.90
CA ALA A 307 -20.90 -6.05 -13.55
C ALA A 307 -19.50 -5.43 -13.43
N LEU A 308 -18.56 -6.13 -12.77
CA LEU A 308 -17.19 -5.65 -12.63
C LEU A 308 -16.45 -5.62 -13.98
N GLU A 309 -16.63 -6.63 -14.83
CA GLU A 309 -16.08 -6.67 -16.19
C GLU A 309 -16.54 -5.48 -17.02
N LYS A 310 -17.83 -5.14 -16.98
CA LYS A 310 -18.36 -3.96 -17.69
C LYS A 310 -17.83 -2.63 -17.15
N ILE A 311 -17.56 -2.54 -15.84
CA ILE A 311 -16.87 -1.37 -15.27
C ILE A 311 -15.45 -1.27 -15.88
N GLU A 312 -14.71 -2.36 -15.99
CA GLU A 312 -13.37 -2.34 -16.60
C GLU A 312 -13.39 -2.00 -18.09
N GLU A 313 -14.31 -2.58 -18.83
CA GLU A 313 -14.50 -2.30 -20.26
C GLU A 313 -14.80 -0.82 -20.49
N SER A 314 -15.71 -0.22 -19.69
CA SER A 314 -15.99 1.21 -19.75
C SER A 314 -14.74 2.07 -19.52
N ARG A 315 -13.86 1.63 -18.63
CA ARG A 315 -12.59 2.30 -18.35
C ARG A 315 -11.67 2.25 -19.58
N LYS A 316 -11.44 1.06 -20.14
CA LYS A 316 -10.61 0.86 -21.34
C LYS A 316 -11.08 1.72 -22.51
N ILE A 317 -12.40 1.75 -22.76
CA ILE A 317 -13.03 2.57 -23.82
C ILE A 317 -12.68 4.05 -23.61
N SER A 318 -12.79 4.55 -22.37
CA SER A 318 -12.52 5.96 -22.06
C SER A 318 -11.05 6.36 -22.16
N GLN A 319 -10.12 5.41 -21.97
CA GLN A 319 -8.68 5.66 -21.88
C GLN A 319 -7.95 5.54 -23.22
N ASN A 320 -8.62 5.07 -24.28
CA ASN A 320 -7.96 4.65 -25.51
C ASN A 320 -6.89 3.57 -25.29
N GLU A 321 -6.92 2.84 -24.16
CA GLU A 321 -6.07 1.67 -23.96
C GLU A 321 -6.51 0.59 -24.96
N THR A 322 -5.77 0.45 -26.07
CA THR A 322 -5.85 -0.76 -26.88
C THR A 322 -5.23 -1.92 -26.09
N GLU A 323 -5.78 -3.12 -26.21
CA GLU A 323 -5.42 -4.30 -25.42
C GLU A 323 -3.92 -4.68 -25.44
N ALA A 324 -3.14 -4.10 -26.37
CA ALA A 324 -1.71 -4.33 -26.55
C ALA A 324 -0.82 -3.96 -25.35
N GLU A 325 -1.14 -2.92 -24.57
CA GLU A 325 -0.28 -2.50 -23.44
C GLU A 325 -0.37 -3.41 -22.20
N ASN A 326 -1.53 -4.06 -21.96
CA ASN A 326 -1.68 -4.96 -20.81
C ASN A 326 -0.94 -6.30 -21.01
N GLU A 327 -0.69 -6.73 -22.25
CA GLU A 327 0.19 -7.88 -22.50
C GLU A 327 1.67 -7.58 -22.20
N GLU A 328 2.10 -6.33 -22.33
CA GLU A 328 3.50 -5.96 -22.10
C GLU A 328 3.86 -5.98 -20.61
N ILE A 329 2.93 -5.59 -19.73
CA ILE A 329 3.08 -5.68 -18.27
C ILE A 329 3.26 -7.13 -17.79
N LEU A 330 2.65 -8.10 -18.50
CA LEU A 330 2.83 -9.53 -18.24
C LEU A 330 4.11 -10.12 -18.86
N LYS A 331 4.72 -9.43 -19.84
CA LYS A 331 5.95 -9.86 -20.52
C LYS A 331 7.22 -9.25 -19.93
N GLN A 332 7.13 -8.27 -19.02
CA GLN A 332 8.32 -7.76 -18.34
C GLN A 332 9.00 -8.88 -17.54
N PRO A 333 10.27 -9.24 -17.85
CA PRO A 333 10.97 -10.22 -17.07
C PRO A 333 11.05 -9.70 -15.64
N LEU A 334 10.57 -10.52 -14.70
CA LEU A 334 10.87 -10.35 -13.30
C LEU A 334 12.38 -10.07 -13.20
N LYS A 335 12.76 -8.90 -12.69
CA LYS A 335 14.01 -8.85 -11.94
C LYS A 335 13.80 -9.86 -10.83
N GLN A 336 14.29 -11.09 -11.06
CA GLN A 336 14.46 -12.06 -10.00
C GLN A 336 15.16 -11.28 -8.90
N VAL A 337 14.46 -11.13 -7.77
CA VAL A 337 15.13 -10.81 -6.53
C VAL A 337 16.11 -11.96 -6.37
N GLN A 338 17.37 -11.73 -6.76
CA GLN A 338 18.45 -12.63 -6.44
C GLN A 338 18.42 -12.74 -4.93
N ASP A 339 18.03 -13.91 -4.45
CA ASP A 339 18.38 -14.37 -3.12
C ASP A 339 19.90 -14.32 -3.07
N ASP A 340 20.45 -13.21 -2.56
CA ASP A 340 21.84 -13.12 -2.18
C ASP A 340 22.06 -14.16 -1.09
N ASN A 341 22.54 -15.29 -1.59
CA ASN A 341 22.96 -16.49 -0.92
C ASN A 341 23.94 -16.12 0.20
N ILE A 342 23.45 -16.05 1.43
CA ILE A 342 24.28 -16.12 2.62
C ILE A 342 24.87 -17.52 2.65
N GLY A 343 26.16 -17.60 2.39
CA GLY A 343 26.88 -18.83 2.12
C GLY A 343 26.72 -19.90 3.19
N SER A 344 26.61 -21.14 2.72
CA SER A 344 27.15 -22.30 3.39
C SER A 344 28.03 -23.03 2.39
N HIS A 345 29.34 -22.86 2.59
CA HIS A 345 30.39 -23.68 2.04
C HIS A 345 30.21 -25.08 2.65
N ASP A 346 29.89 -26.09 1.83
CA ASP A 346 30.39 -27.42 2.10
C ASP A 346 30.36 -28.34 0.87
N ASP A 347 31.33 -29.22 0.92
CA ASP A 347 31.97 -30.03 -0.11
C ASP A 347 31.23 -31.36 -0.40
N SER A 348 31.69 -32.03 -1.48
CA SER A 348 31.32 -33.35 -2.03
C SER A 348 30.07 -33.38 -2.91
N GLY A 349 30.05 -33.96 -4.11
CA GLY A 349 30.99 -34.83 -4.81
C GLY A 349 30.16 -35.74 -5.73
N LYS A 350 30.72 -36.04 -6.90
CA LYS A 350 30.43 -37.18 -7.81
C LYS A 350 29.24 -37.12 -8.79
N ASP A 351 29.66 -37.23 -10.05
CA ASP A 351 29.27 -38.22 -11.06
C ASP A 351 27.82 -38.24 -11.57
N GLY A 352 27.67 -37.89 -12.85
CA GLY A 352 27.27 -38.93 -13.80
C GLY A 352 26.02 -38.67 -14.64
N ILE A 353 26.26 -38.78 -15.95
CA ILE A 353 25.42 -39.44 -16.96
C ILE A 353 24.38 -38.57 -17.70
N ALA A 354 24.71 -38.40 -18.97
CA ALA A 354 23.89 -37.94 -20.08
C ALA A 354 22.71 -38.86 -20.40
N SER A 355 21.63 -38.29 -20.91
CA SER A 355 20.71 -38.85 -21.94
C SER A 355 19.67 -37.78 -22.26
N SER A 356 19.79 -36.99 -23.34
CA SER A 356 19.25 -37.26 -24.68
C SER A 356 17.79 -37.75 -24.67
N LEU A 357 16.85 -36.91 -25.12
CA LEU A 357 15.68 -37.31 -25.92
C LEU A 357 15.14 -36.09 -26.71
N PRO A 358 14.66 -36.29 -27.96
CA PRO A 358 14.42 -35.21 -28.92
C PRO A 358 12.97 -34.72 -28.97
N ALA A 359 12.82 -33.58 -29.63
CA ALA A 359 11.59 -32.92 -30.04
C ALA A 359 10.76 -33.75 -31.04
N VAL A 360 9.42 -33.70 -30.89
CA VAL A 360 8.45 -33.94 -31.97
C VAL A 360 7.34 -32.90 -31.85
N ALA A 361 7.14 -32.15 -32.92
CA ALA A 361 6.14 -31.11 -33.11
C ALA A 361 4.83 -31.68 -33.73
N PRO A 362 3.80 -30.88 -34.07
CA PRO A 362 2.42 -31.15 -33.68
C PRO A 362 1.58 -31.77 -34.80
N ARG A 363 0.46 -32.40 -34.40
CA ARG A 363 -0.65 -32.74 -35.31
C ARG A 363 -1.70 -31.64 -35.26
N ASN A 364 -1.96 -31.09 -36.44
CA ASN A 364 -2.99 -30.15 -36.83
C ASN A 364 -4.09 -30.99 -37.50
N ASP A 365 -5.36 -30.90 -37.09
CA ASP A 365 -6.52 -31.34 -37.88
C ASP A 365 -7.85 -30.84 -37.28
N SER A 366 -8.76 -30.44 -38.18
CA SER A 366 -10.21 -30.15 -38.00
C SER A 366 -10.54 -28.72 -37.52
N ALA A 367 -11.03 -27.77 -38.32
CA ALA A 367 -12.14 -27.72 -39.29
C ALA A 367 -13.55 -27.90 -38.69
N GLU A 368 -14.46 -27.01 -39.12
CA GLU A 368 -15.92 -26.90 -38.85
C GLU A 368 -16.31 -26.33 -37.46
N ASN A 369 -17.34 -25.50 -37.29
CA ASN A 369 -18.45 -25.11 -38.15
C ASN A 369 -18.97 -23.70 -37.76
N ASN A 370 -19.59 -23.06 -38.73
CA ASN A 370 -20.14 -21.72 -38.75
C ASN A 370 -21.65 -21.79 -38.44
N GLN A 371 -22.17 -21.08 -37.45
CA GLN A 371 -23.60 -20.71 -37.46
C GLN A 371 -23.93 -19.52 -36.53
N ASN A 372 -24.25 -18.41 -37.19
CA ASN A 372 -25.08 -17.32 -36.70
C ASN A 372 -26.39 -17.87 -36.08
N ASP A 373 -26.89 -17.20 -35.04
CA ASP A 373 -28.29 -16.78 -35.05
C ASP A 373 -28.56 -15.58 -34.13
N ASN A 374 -29.18 -14.57 -34.76
CA ASN A 374 -29.80 -13.39 -34.19
C ASN A 374 -30.89 -13.75 -33.19
N LYS A 375 -30.98 -13.00 -32.08
CA LYS A 375 -32.27 -12.67 -31.45
C LYS A 375 -32.18 -11.36 -30.67
N GLU A 376 -32.60 -10.29 -31.34
CA GLU A 376 -33.10 -9.07 -30.69
C GLU A 376 -34.48 -9.37 -30.09
N GLU A 377 -34.67 -9.12 -28.80
CA GLU A 377 -36.02 -8.95 -28.24
C GLU A 377 -36.09 -7.74 -27.30
N LYS A 378 -37.22 -7.05 -27.46
CA LYS A 378 -37.57 -5.73 -26.95
C LYS A 378 -37.75 -5.71 -25.43
N PHE A 379 -37.17 -4.72 -24.76
CA PHE A 379 -37.70 -4.23 -23.48
C PHE A 379 -37.70 -2.69 -23.44
N GLN A 380 -38.89 -2.12 -23.62
CA GLN A 380 -39.22 -0.75 -23.23
C GLN A 380 -40.41 -0.80 -22.26
N LYS A 381 -40.19 -0.50 -20.97
CA LYS A 381 -41.07 0.28 -20.06
C LYS A 381 -40.70 0.03 -18.60
N ASN A 382 -40.04 1.03 -17.99
CA ASN A 382 -40.37 1.63 -16.68
C ASN A 382 -39.17 2.43 -16.17
N LYS A 383 -39.12 3.72 -16.53
CA LYS A 383 -38.28 4.73 -15.87
C LYS A 383 -39.21 5.86 -15.45
N GLY A 384 -39.72 5.79 -14.21
CA GLY A 384 -40.64 6.77 -13.66
C GLY A 384 -40.35 7.15 -12.21
N ASP A 385 -40.13 6.18 -11.32
CA ASP A 385 -40.30 6.46 -9.88
C ASP A 385 -39.04 6.33 -9.00
N PHE A 386 -37.86 6.06 -9.56
CA PHE A 386 -36.66 5.74 -8.77
C PHE A 386 -35.78 6.93 -8.34
N GLN A 387 -36.09 8.16 -8.74
CA GLN A 387 -35.19 9.31 -8.49
C GLN A 387 -35.42 10.05 -7.16
N ILE A 388 -36.53 9.83 -6.45
CA ILE A 388 -36.86 10.65 -5.27
C ILE A 388 -36.35 10.05 -3.94
N ASP A 389 -36.10 8.74 -3.89
CA ASP A 389 -35.66 8.09 -2.63
C ASP A 389 -34.15 8.19 -2.36
N LEU A 390 -33.32 8.37 -3.40
CA LEU A 390 -31.86 8.48 -3.27
C LEU A 390 -31.37 9.74 -2.54
N ILE A 391 -32.19 10.80 -2.47
CA ILE A 391 -31.80 12.07 -1.85
C ILE A 391 -32.04 12.09 -0.33
N LYS A 392 -32.92 11.22 0.19
CA LYS A 392 -33.23 11.19 1.65
C LYS A 392 -32.29 10.30 2.45
N GLU A 393 -31.68 9.28 1.86
CA GLU A 393 -30.87 8.30 2.60
C GLU A 393 -29.41 8.75 2.81
N ASN A 394 -28.88 9.59 1.92
CA ASN A 394 -27.50 10.08 2.00
C ASN A 394 -27.25 11.09 3.15
N LYS A 395 -28.30 11.72 3.69
CA LYS A 395 -28.19 12.59 4.89
C LYS A 395 -28.07 11.82 6.20
N LYS A 396 -28.42 10.52 6.25
CA LYS A 396 -28.38 9.73 7.48
C LYS A 396 -27.00 9.14 7.76
N GLN A 397 -26.20 8.88 6.74
CA GLN A 397 -24.86 8.28 6.90
C GLN A 397 -23.75 9.28 7.26
N GLN A 398 -23.92 10.58 6.95
CA GLN A 398 -22.95 11.61 7.36
C GLN A 398 -22.98 11.89 8.88
N GLY A 399 -23.99 11.41 9.61
CA GLY A 399 -24.10 11.58 11.07
C GLY A 399 -23.33 10.54 11.91
N PHE A 400 -22.84 9.45 11.32
CA PHE A 400 -22.32 8.32 12.10
C PHE A 400 -20.81 8.38 12.39
N PHE A 401 -20.04 9.23 11.70
CA PHE A 401 -18.59 9.39 11.92
C PHE A 401 -18.19 10.70 12.64
N GLY A 402 -19.14 11.55 13.03
CA GLY A 402 -18.88 12.87 13.63
C GLY A 402 -18.90 12.97 15.16
N GLY A 403 -19.09 11.86 15.89
CA GLY A 403 -19.42 11.88 17.31
C GLY A 403 -18.38 11.27 18.24
N LEU A 404 -17.13 11.76 18.27
CA LEU A 404 -16.18 11.32 19.30
C LEU A 404 -15.07 12.33 19.66
N ILE A 405 -15.35 13.63 19.57
CA ILE A 405 -14.54 14.65 20.28
C ILE A 405 -15.49 15.71 20.87
N LYS A 406 -15.92 15.49 22.11
CA LYS A 406 -16.29 16.57 23.03
C LYS A 406 -15.64 16.34 24.38
N THR A 407 -14.87 17.34 24.76
CA THR A 407 -14.14 17.54 26.00
C THR A 407 -15.04 17.52 27.24
N LYS A 408 -14.46 17.02 28.34
CA LYS A 408 -14.60 17.60 29.67
C LYS A 408 -13.24 17.62 30.33
#